data_AF-A0A9X5N722-F1
#
_entry.id   AF-A0A9X5N722-F1
#
_cell.length_a   1.000
_cell.length_b   1.000
_cell.length_c   1.000
_cell.angle_alpha   90.00
_cell.angle_beta   90.00
_cell.angle_gamma   90.00
#
_symmetry.space_group_name_H-M   'P 1'
#
loop_
_entity.id
_entity.type
_entity.pdbx_description
1 polymer ?
#
loop_
_entity_poly.entity_id
_entity_poly.type
_entity_poly.pdbx_seq_one_letter_code
_entity_poly.pdbx_strand_id
1 'polypeptide(L)'
;MPKNMGIYKITCLSNKRFYIGSSNDLKKRKRDHFRELSYNRHHSNRMQRSYNKYGKENFIFEVIEYIFDEVILRNREQYWMDKTKSYDKNIGFNISYNAYGGHFKGKDNGMYGKTHTDDVKRKLRELFSGGNNERSKAVLQYSLQGDFIKEYGSAREASRETNLSHSGIIGSCINQYKQSSDFIWLYKDDFNEEYLKLRIELAKEPTNYAKQDTAKRVVQLNLSLKYVRTFNSIYETSKITGFDISSICSCCKGKVKTCKGYVFVYESDYLIGNYRRDVKHKTTAKKVVRINPLNNELIDMFESVKEAEEKFNISSGSISRVCNNKMKTTGGYKWMYYNDYINTKKGSAS
;
A
#
# COMPACT_ATOMS: atom_id res chain seq x y z
N MET A 1 38.99 16.12 -0.96
CA MET A 1 39.87 14.92 -1.02
C MET A 1 39.32 13.99 -2.09
N PRO A 2 40.16 13.30 -2.88
CA PRO A 2 39.66 12.38 -3.89
C PRO A 2 38.84 11.29 -3.20
N LYS A 3 37.58 11.12 -3.60
CA LYS A 3 36.66 10.12 -3.05
C LYS A 3 37.26 8.73 -3.30
N ASN A 4 37.61 8.00 -2.23
CA ASN A 4 38.12 6.64 -2.27
C ASN A 4 36.97 5.64 -2.41
N MET A 5 36.17 5.82 -3.46
CA MET A 5 34.95 5.06 -3.78
C MET A 5 35.25 4.03 -4.86
N GLY A 6 34.58 2.88 -4.82
CA GLY A 6 34.76 1.85 -5.84
C GLY A 6 34.18 0.49 -5.49
N ILE A 7 34.55 -0.47 -6.33
CA ILE A 7 34.24 -1.90 -6.21
C ILE A 7 35.46 -2.60 -5.62
N TYR A 8 35.23 -3.48 -4.66
CA TYR A 8 36.28 -4.28 -4.01
C TYR A 8 35.94 -5.76 -3.99
N LYS A 9 37.00 -6.55 -3.79
CA LYS A 9 36.98 -7.99 -3.60
C LYS A 9 37.57 -8.34 -2.25
N ILE A 10 36.96 -9.30 -1.55
CA ILE A 10 37.60 -9.94 -0.39
C ILE A 10 37.74 -11.43 -0.66
N THR A 11 38.98 -11.89 -0.77
CA THR A 11 39.32 -13.27 -1.17
C THR A 11 39.79 -14.08 0.03
N CYS A 12 39.24 -15.28 0.23
CA CYS A 12 39.80 -16.28 1.15
C CYS A 12 40.83 -17.13 0.40
N LEU A 13 42.09 -17.06 0.81
CA LEU A 13 43.22 -17.70 0.12
C LEU A 13 43.19 -19.22 0.21
N SER A 14 42.63 -19.78 1.29
CA SER A 14 42.62 -21.23 1.53
C SER A 14 41.60 -21.96 0.64
N ASN A 15 40.46 -21.34 0.33
CA ASN A 15 39.40 -21.97 -0.47
C ASN A 15 39.11 -21.25 -1.80
N LYS A 16 39.85 -20.16 -2.09
CA LYS A 16 39.75 -19.32 -3.30
C LYS A 16 38.39 -18.64 -3.52
N ARG A 17 37.46 -18.74 -2.57
CA ARG A 17 36.16 -18.07 -2.64
C ARG A 17 36.29 -16.61 -2.28
N PHE A 18 35.42 -15.78 -2.83
CA PHE A 18 35.51 -14.33 -2.66
C PHE A 18 34.15 -13.64 -2.55
N TYR A 19 34.18 -12.46 -1.93
CA TYR A 19 33.06 -11.52 -1.83
C TYR A 19 33.31 -10.32 -2.76
N ILE A 20 32.28 -9.85 -3.46
CA ILE A 20 32.28 -8.60 -4.22
C ILE A 20 31.37 -7.61 -3.51
N GLY A 21 31.82 -6.36 -3.36
CA GLY A 21 30.97 -5.29 -2.85
C GLY A 21 31.38 -3.92 -3.37
N SER A 22 30.52 -2.94 -3.15
CA SER A 22 30.82 -1.52 -3.43
C SER A 22 30.87 -0.67 -2.17
N SER A 23 31.54 0.47 -2.24
CA SER A 23 31.52 1.47 -1.16
C SER A 23 31.89 2.87 -1.66
N ASN A 24 31.32 3.88 -1.00
CA ASN A 24 31.72 5.27 -1.11
C ASN A 24 33.01 5.60 -0.33
N ASP A 25 33.43 4.74 0.60
CA ASP A 25 34.69 4.83 1.33
C ASP A 25 35.28 3.42 1.55
N LEU A 26 36.18 3.03 0.65
CA LEU A 26 36.82 1.72 0.64
C LEU A 26 37.70 1.47 1.89
N LYS A 27 38.31 2.52 2.48
CA LYS A 27 39.14 2.39 3.69
C LYS A 27 38.28 2.06 4.89
N LYS A 28 37.20 2.83 5.08
CA LYS A 28 36.21 2.56 6.13
C LYS A 28 35.58 1.18 5.93
N ARG A 29 35.17 0.84 4.71
CA ARG A 29 34.51 -0.43 4.42
C ARG A 29 35.40 -1.64 4.70
N LYS A 30 36.69 -1.58 4.33
CA LYS A 30 37.68 -2.61 4.69
C LYS A 30 37.72 -2.82 6.19
N ARG A 31 37.89 -1.75 6.97
CA ARG A 31 37.93 -1.82 8.44
C ARG A 31 36.65 -2.43 9.02
N ASP A 32 35.49 -2.01 8.53
CA ASP A 32 34.19 -2.46 9.03
C ASP A 32 34.00 -3.97 8.80
N HIS A 33 34.31 -4.47 7.60
CA HIS A 33 34.25 -5.91 7.28
C HIS A 33 35.08 -6.76 8.24
N PHE A 34 36.38 -6.46 8.40
CA PHE A 34 37.26 -7.25 9.25
C PHE A 34 36.91 -7.13 10.74
N ARG A 35 36.39 -5.98 11.17
CA ARG A 35 35.85 -5.80 12.53
C ARG A 35 34.60 -6.66 12.75
N GLU A 36 33.67 -6.68 11.81
CA GLU A 36 32.46 -7.51 11.93
C GLU A 36 32.77 -9.00 11.90
N LEU A 37 33.72 -9.43 11.07
CA LEU A 37 34.20 -10.81 11.02
C LEU A 37 34.85 -11.23 12.34
N SER A 38 35.70 -10.40 12.94
CA SER A 38 36.30 -10.69 14.25
C SER A 38 35.29 -10.74 15.39
N TYR A 39 34.19 -9.98 15.30
CA TYR A 39 33.09 -10.01 16.27
C TYR A 39 31.97 -11.00 15.95
N ASN A 40 32.16 -11.92 15.00
CA ASN A 40 31.16 -12.93 14.62
C ASN A 40 29.78 -12.37 14.21
N ARG A 41 29.76 -11.18 13.60
CA ARG A 41 28.52 -10.47 13.24
C ARG A 41 28.46 -9.99 11.79
N HIS A 42 29.29 -10.56 10.94
CA HIS A 42 29.35 -10.17 9.54
C HIS A 42 28.09 -10.59 8.76
N HIS A 43 27.56 -9.70 7.91
CA HIS A 43 26.31 -9.94 7.16
C HIS A 43 26.38 -11.13 6.19
N SER A 44 27.56 -11.48 5.68
CA SER A 44 27.74 -12.74 4.95
C SER A 44 28.13 -13.88 5.90
N ASN A 45 27.14 -14.70 6.25
CA ASN A 45 27.35 -15.92 7.04
C ASN A 45 28.33 -16.90 6.38
N ARG A 46 28.39 -16.95 5.04
CA ARG A 46 29.33 -17.81 4.29
C ARG A 46 30.78 -17.36 4.52
N MET A 47 31.00 -16.04 4.47
CA MET A 47 32.30 -15.44 4.73
C MET A 47 32.69 -15.57 6.20
N GLN A 48 31.75 -15.33 7.13
CA GLN A 48 31.96 -15.48 8.57
C GLN A 48 32.46 -16.88 8.93
N ARG A 49 31.79 -17.93 8.43
CA ARG A 49 32.20 -19.33 8.66
C ARG A 49 33.60 -19.62 8.12
N SER A 50 33.93 -19.09 6.94
CA SER A 50 35.25 -19.27 6.35
C SER A 50 36.33 -18.53 7.16
N TYR A 51 36.03 -17.32 7.63
CA TYR A 51 36.92 -16.54 8.48
C TYR A 51 37.20 -17.24 9.82
N ASN A 52 36.17 -17.81 10.45
CA ASN A 52 36.33 -18.57 11.69
C ASN A 52 37.15 -19.85 11.49
N LYS A 53 37.05 -20.46 10.30
CA LYS A 53 37.76 -21.70 9.98
C LYS A 53 39.22 -21.48 9.59
N TYR A 54 39.50 -20.43 8.82
CA TYR A 54 40.80 -20.23 8.17
C TYR A 54 41.60 -19.05 8.74
N GLY A 55 41.04 -18.25 9.65
CA GLY A 55 41.77 -17.13 10.25
C GLY A 55 41.84 -15.89 9.37
N LYS A 56 42.28 -14.77 9.96
CA LYS A 56 42.30 -13.43 9.36
C LYS A 56 43.35 -13.31 8.26
N GLU A 57 44.50 -13.92 8.49
CA GLU A 57 45.67 -13.97 7.62
C GLU A 57 45.38 -14.60 6.25
N ASN A 58 44.34 -15.44 6.17
CA ASN A 58 43.87 -16.04 4.93
C ASN A 58 42.91 -15.15 4.13
N PHE A 59 42.70 -13.89 4.51
CA PHE A 59 41.78 -12.98 3.80
C PHE A 59 42.49 -11.73 3.28
N ILE A 60 42.37 -11.49 1.97
CA ILE A 60 42.92 -10.30 1.30
C ILE A 60 41.78 -9.41 0.81
N PHE A 61 41.93 -8.10 0.99
CA PHE A 61 41.04 -7.07 0.44
C PHE A 61 41.73 -6.36 -0.73
N GLU A 62 41.07 -6.35 -1.89
CA GLU A 62 41.60 -5.81 -3.15
C GLU A 62 40.58 -4.84 -3.74
N VAL A 63 41.03 -3.71 -4.28
CA VAL A 63 40.16 -2.80 -5.04
C VAL A 63 40.17 -3.24 -6.50
N ILE A 64 39.00 -3.47 -7.07
CA ILE A 64 38.85 -3.95 -8.46
C ILE A 64 38.67 -2.76 -9.41
N GLU A 65 37.90 -1.76 -8.99
CA GLU A 65 37.55 -0.62 -9.85
C GLU A 65 37.29 0.61 -8.98
N TYR A 66 38.03 1.69 -9.20
CA TYR A 66 37.73 2.99 -8.61
C TYR A 66 36.61 3.67 -9.37
N ILE A 67 35.63 4.20 -8.64
CA ILE A 67 34.44 4.83 -9.19
C ILE A 67 34.36 6.27 -8.69
N PHE A 68 34.18 7.20 -9.61
CA PHE A 68 34.12 8.63 -9.30
C PHE A 68 32.69 9.18 -9.29
N ASP A 69 31.74 8.46 -9.88
CA ASP A 69 30.32 8.79 -9.90
C ASP A 69 29.52 7.76 -9.08
N GLU A 70 28.87 8.23 -8.01
CA GLU A 70 28.07 7.39 -7.12
C GLU A 70 26.87 6.76 -7.83
N VAL A 71 26.34 7.41 -8.88
CA VAL A 71 25.19 6.94 -9.63
C VAL A 71 25.46 5.59 -10.30
N ILE A 72 26.69 5.37 -10.77
CA ILE A 72 27.07 4.11 -11.44
C ILE A 72 27.52 3.02 -10.48
N LEU A 73 27.81 3.35 -9.22
CA LEU A 73 28.47 2.46 -8.25
C LEU A 73 27.75 1.12 -8.09
N ARG A 74 26.41 1.14 -7.94
CA ARG A 74 25.62 -0.09 -7.81
C ARG A 74 25.52 -0.90 -9.10
N ASN A 75 25.44 -0.23 -10.25
CA ASN A 75 25.43 -0.91 -11.55
C ASN A 75 26.77 -1.62 -11.80
N ARG A 76 27.88 -1.00 -11.38
CA ARG A 76 29.21 -1.61 -11.46
C ARG A 76 29.37 -2.79 -10.48
N GLU A 77 28.81 -2.71 -9.27
CA GLU A 77 28.76 -3.85 -8.35
C GLU A 77 28.03 -5.05 -8.98
N GLN A 78 26.84 -4.82 -9.55
CA GLN A 78 26.07 -5.85 -10.24
C GLN A 78 26.87 -6.46 -11.40
N TYR A 79 27.49 -5.63 -12.25
CA TYR A 79 28.35 -6.09 -13.35
C TYR A 79 29.45 -7.05 -12.87
N TRP A 80 30.16 -6.71 -11.78
CA TRP A 80 31.21 -7.59 -11.26
C TRP A 80 30.66 -8.85 -10.60
N MET A 81 29.52 -8.78 -9.93
CA MET A 81 28.85 -9.96 -9.39
C MET A 81 28.43 -10.93 -10.50
N ASP A 82 27.89 -10.43 -11.62
CA ASP A 82 27.48 -11.25 -12.77
C ASP A 82 28.68 -11.84 -13.50
N LYS A 83 29.71 -11.02 -13.75
CA LYS A 83 30.95 -11.46 -14.41
C LYS A 83 31.68 -12.55 -13.64
N THR A 84 31.66 -12.47 -12.31
CA THR A 84 32.44 -13.37 -11.44
C THR A 84 31.61 -14.47 -10.80
N LYS A 85 30.28 -14.39 -10.88
CA LYS A 85 29.33 -15.30 -10.22
C LYS A 85 29.59 -15.43 -8.71
N SER A 86 29.96 -14.34 -8.05
CA SER A 86 30.32 -14.32 -6.61
C SER A 86 29.19 -14.78 -5.66
N TYR A 87 27.96 -14.88 -6.17
CA TYR A 87 26.78 -15.38 -5.46
C TYR A 87 26.64 -16.91 -5.47
N ASP A 88 27.31 -17.60 -6.40
CA ASP A 88 27.33 -19.06 -6.43
C ASP A 88 28.06 -19.58 -5.18
N LYS A 89 27.43 -20.52 -4.47
CA LYS A 89 27.96 -21.09 -3.23
C LYS A 89 29.27 -21.86 -3.42
N ASN A 90 29.62 -22.25 -4.64
CA ASN A 90 30.88 -22.93 -4.93
C ASN A 90 31.99 -21.93 -5.30
N ILE A 91 31.63 -20.71 -5.72
CA ILE A 91 32.56 -19.70 -6.24
C ILE A 91 32.80 -18.56 -5.23
N GLY A 92 31.76 -18.07 -4.54
CA GLY A 92 31.89 -16.86 -3.74
C GLY A 92 31.05 -16.80 -2.46
N PHE A 93 31.08 -15.63 -1.84
CA PHE A 93 30.51 -15.35 -0.53
C PHE A 93 29.28 -14.43 -0.57
N ASN A 94 28.96 -13.82 -1.71
CA ASN A 94 27.70 -13.08 -1.85
C ASN A 94 26.54 -14.07 -1.68
N ILE A 95 25.49 -13.64 -0.97
CA ILE A 95 24.31 -14.50 -0.70
C ILE A 95 23.24 -14.28 -1.77
N SER A 96 23.11 -13.04 -2.23
CA SER A 96 22.18 -12.61 -3.26
C SER A 96 22.90 -12.50 -4.60
N TYR A 97 22.20 -12.82 -5.69
CA TYR A 97 22.65 -12.54 -7.06
C TYR A 97 22.49 -11.06 -7.44
N ASN A 98 21.63 -10.33 -6.71
CA ASN A 98 21.42 -8.90 -6.91
C ASN A 98 22.18 -8.07 -5.87
N ALA A 99 22.88 -7.03 -6.33
CA ALA A 99 23.51 -5.99 -5.50
C ALA A 99 22.45 -5.04 -4.87
N TYR A 100 21.24 -5.03 -5.42
CA TYR A 100 20.10 -4.32 -4.86
C TYR A 100 19.58 -5.11 -3.64
N GLY A 101 20.15 -4.84 -2.46
CA GLY A 101 19.62 -5.32 -1.19
C GLY A 101 18.17 -4.88 -1.03
N GLY A 102 17.23 -5.80 -1.24
CA GLY A 102 15.81 -5.54 -1.18
C GLY A 102 15.04 -6.84 -0.99
N HIS A 103 14.04 -6.80 -0.12
CA HIS A 103 13.04 -7.85 0.01
C HIS A 103 12.50 -8.18 -1.36
N PHE A 104 12.70 -9.44 -1.79
CA PHE A 104 12.05 -9.92 -2.98
C PHE A 104 10.54 -9.71 -2.84
N LYS A 105 9.91 -9.09 -3.85
CA LYS A 105 8.48 -8.79 -3.88
C LYS A 105 7.84 -9.58 -5.02
N GLY A 106 6.55 -9.89 -4.87
CA GLY A 106 5.85 -10.70 -5.88
C GLY A 106 6.53 -12.06 -6.06
N LYS A 107 6.63 -12.52 -7.30
CA LYS A 107 7.12 -13.86 -7.67
C LYS A 107 8.55 -14.16 -7.21
N ASP A 108 9.36 -13.13 -7.00
CA ASP A 108 10.75 -13.31 -6.59
C ASP A 108 10.86 -13.65 -5.09
N ASN A 109 9.78 -13.43 -4.31
CA ASN A 109 9.77 -13.80 -2.90
C ASN A 109 9.70 -15.33 -2.76
N GLY A 110 10.61 -15.92 -1.98
CA GLY A 110 10.63 -17.38 -1.75
C GLY A 110 9.36 -17.96 -1.10
N MET A 111 8.52 -17.10 -0.52
CA MET A 111 7.20 -17.42 0.03
C MET A 111 6.04 -17.10 -0.92
N TYR A 112 6.30 -16.55 -2.11
CA TYR A 112 5.25 -16.24 -3.08
C TYR A 112 4.55 -17.51 -3.56
N GLY A 113 3.22 -17.50 -3.52
CA GLY A 113 2.39 -18.65 -3.90
C GLY A 113 2.36 -19.79 -2.88
N LYS A 114 3.06 -19.66 -1.73
CA LYS A 114 3.01 -20.64 -0.64
C LYS A 114 2.05 -20.18 0.44
N THR A 115 1.36 -21.13 1.06
CA THR A 115 0.47 -20.88 2.21
C THR A 115 1.06 -21.58 3.44
N HIS A 116 0.92 -20.97 4.62
CA HIS A 116 1.28 -21.63 5.87
C HIS A 116 0.45 -22.90 6.09
N THR A 117 1.05 -23.91 6.73
CA THR A 117 0.32 -25.10 7.17
C THR A 117 -0.71 -24.74 8.23
N ASP A 118 -1.72 -25.58 8.40
CA ASP A 118 -2.79 -25.30 9.37
C ASP A 118 -2.30 -25.35 10.82
N ASP A 119 -1.28 -26.16 11.11
CA ASP A 119 -0.60 -26.14 12.40
C ASP A 119 0.10 -24.80 12.67
N VAL A 120 0.77 -24.23 11.67
CA VAL A 120 1.42 -22.91 11.82
C VAL A 120 0.37 -21.82 11.97
N LYS A 121 -0.74 -21.87 11.21
CA LYS A 121 -1.86 -20.93 11.38
C LYS A 121 -2.49 -21.04 12.77
N ARG A 122 -2.64 -22.26 13.31
CA ARG A 122 -3.17 -22.50 14.65
C ARG A 122 -2.24 -21.89 15.71
N LYS A 123 -0.94 -22.19 15.66
CA LYS A 123 0.05 -21.59 16.57
C LYS A 123 0.05 -20.07 16.52
N LEU A 124 0.00 -19.48 15.32
CA LEU A 124 -0.10 -18.02 15.18
C LEU A 124 -1.40 -17.46 15.78
N ARG A 125 -2.52 -18.18 15.65
CA ARG A 125 -3.79 -17.77 16.26
C ARG A 125 -3.72 -17.80 17.79
N GLU A 126 -3.09 -18.81 18.38
CA GLU A 126 -2.90 -18.94 19.83
C GLU A 126 -1.96 -17.86 20.38
N LEU A 127 -0.87 -17.58 19.68
CA LEU A 127 0.10 -16.56 20.08
C LEU A 127 -0.47 -15.12 20.06
N PHE A 128 -1.40 -14.83 19.15
CA PHE A 128 -1.93 -13.48 18.94
C PHE A 128 -3.43 -13.34 19.23
N SER A 129 -4.02 -14.26 20.00
CA SER A 129 -5.43 -14.18 20.44
C SER A 129 -5.62 -13.35 21.71
N GLY A 130 -6.83 -12.83 21.90
CA GLY A 130 -7.23 -12.15 23.15
C GLY A 130 -6.31 -10.99 23.53
N GLY A 131 -5.90 -10.97 24.80
CA GLY A 131 -4.98 -9.99 25.37
C GLY A 131 -3.50 -10.21 25.04
N ASN A 132 -3.11 -11.29 24.33
CA ASN A 132 -1.70 -11.56 23.99
C ASN A 132 -1.16 -10.62 22.91
N ASN A 133 -2.03 -9.92 22.19
CA ASN A 133 -1.64 -8.90 21.24
C ASN A 133 -1.51 -7.56 21.96
N GLU A 134 -0.34 -6.93 21.89
CA GLU A 134 -0.05 -5.61 22.50
C GLU A 134 -1.03 -4.51 22.05
N ARG A 135 -1.69 -4.68 20.90
CA ARG A 135 -2.70 -3.73 20.40
C ARG A 135 -4.12 -4.01 20.91
N SER A 136 -4.35 -5.15 21.55
CA SER A 136 -5.65 -5.48 22.13
C SER A 136 -5.89 -4.61 23.35
N LYS A 137 -7.08 -4.00 23.40
CA LYS A 137 -7.55 -3.23 24.56
C LYS A 137 -8.57 -4.06 25.32
N ALA A 138 -8.27 -4.35 26.58
CA ALA A 138 -9.19 -5.08 27.46
C ALA A 138 -10.47 -4.28 27.69
N VAL A 139 -11.59 -4.98 27.77
CA VAL A 139 -12.91 -4.38 28.03
C VAL A 139 -13.57 -5.03 29.24
N LEU A 140 -14.29 -4.22 30.00
CA LEU A 140 -15.05 -4.60 31.18
C LEU A 140 -16.55 -4.56 30.84
N GLN A 141 -17.27 -5.61 31.21
CA GLN A 141 -18.72 -5.73 31.07
C GLN A 141 -19.39 -5.51 32.42
N TYR A 142 -20.37 -4.62 32.45
CA TYR A 142 -21.18 -4.32 33.63
C TYR A 142 -22.68 -4.46 33.33
N SER A 143 -23.46 -4.81 34.36
CA SER A 143 -24.93 -4.69 34.33
C SER A 143 -25.33 -3.22 34.25
N LEU A 144 -26.60 -2.94 33.91
CA LEU A 144 -27.14 -1.57 33.93
C LEU A 144 -27.22 -0.99 35.35
N GLN A 145 -27.18 -1.86 36.36
CA GLN A 145 -27.16 -1.51 37.78
C GLN A 145 -25.74 -1.21 38.29
N GLY A 146 -24.71 -1.54 37.50
CA GLY A 146 -23.31 -1.31 37.84
C GLY A 146 -22.57 -2.53 38.39
N ASP A 147 -23.18 -3.71 38.36
CA ASP A 147 -22.53 -4.95 38.81
C ASP A 147 -21.50 -5.41 37.78
N PHE A 148 -20.29 -5.70 38.24
CA PHE A 148 -19.25 -6.27 37.37
C PHE A 148 -19.64 -7.69 36.94
N ILE A 149 -19.60 -7.93 35.63
CA ILE A 149 -19.93 -9.24 35.05
C ILE A 149 -18.64 -9.97 34.67
N LYS A 150 -17.83 -9.38 33.78
CA LYS A 150 -16.64 -10.05 33.24
C LYS A 150 -15.65 -9.07 32.60
N GLU A 151 -14.36 -9.42 32.68
CA GLU A 151 -13.28 -8.80 31.92
C GLU A 151 -12.93 -9.68 30.70
N TYR A 152 -12.71 -9.04 29.56
CA TYR A 152 -12.25 -9.69 28.33
C TYR A 152 -10.95 -9.04 27.85
N GLY A 153 -10.04 -9.84 27.31
CA GLY A 153 -8.78 -9.33 26.75
C GLY A 153 -8.97 -8.45 25.50
N SER A 154 -10.15 -8.51 24.85
CA SER A 154 -10.53 -7.57 23.80
C SER A 154 -12.04 -7.47 23.59
N ALA A 155 -12.52 -6.36 23.02
CA ALA A 155 -13.91 -6.22 22.57
C ALA A 155 -14.33 -7.30 21.54
N ARG A 156 -13.38 -7.95 20.84
CA ARG A 156 -13.68 -9.00 19.87
C ARG A 156 -13.83 -10.37 20.52
N GLU A 157 -13.12 -10.59 21.62
CA GLU A 157 -13.33 -11.74 22.49
C GLU A 157 -14.70 -11.66 23.16
N ALA A 158 -15.03 -10.51 23.75
CA ALA A 158 -16.35 -10.22 24.32
C ALA A 158 -17.49 -10.46 23.33
N SER A 159 -17.34 -9.98 22.09
CA SER A 159 -18.34 -10.18 21.02
C SER A 159 -18.58 -11.65 20.69
N ARG A 160 -17.55 -12.51 20.72
CA ARG A 160 -17.70 -13.95 20.43
C ARG A 160 -18.42 -14.69 21.52
N GLU A 161 -18.14 -14.34 22.78
CA GLU A 161 -18.73 -15.04 23.93
C GLU A 161 -20.16 -14.57 24.20
N THR A 162 -20.41 -13.27 24.13
CA THR A 162 -21.74 -12.68 24.38
C THR A 162 -22.67 -12.73 23.17
N ASN A 163 -22.16 -13.10 22.00
CA ASN A 163 -22.85 -13.01 20.70
C ASN A 163 -23.36 -11.58 20.37
N LEU A 164 -22.77 -10.55 20.97
CA LEU A 164 -23.09 -9.15 20.72
C LEU A 164 -22.23 -8.56 19.60
N SER A 165 -22.73 -7.50 18.96
CA SER A 165 -21.98 -6.79 17.93
C SER A 165 -20.71 -6.16 18.51
N HIS A 166 -19.56 -6.53 17.95
CA HIS A 166 -18.27 -5.92 18.27
C HIS A 166 -18.28 -4.39 18.14
N SER A 167 -18.94 -3.86 17.11
CA SER A 167 -19.08 -2.41 16.92
C SER A 167 -19.97 -1.76 17.98
N GLY A 168 -20.97 -2.49 18.49
CA GLY A 168 -21.81 -2.05 19.60
C GLY A 168 -21.02 -1.95 20.90
N ILE A 169 -20.21 -2.97 21.21
CA ILE A 169 -19.32 -3.00 22.38
C ILE A 169 -18.33 -1.83 22.32
N ILE A 170 -17.65 -1.63 21.18
CA ILE A 170 -16.73 -0.50 20.99
C ILE A 170 -17.46 0.83 21.12
N GLY A 171 -18.60 0.96 20.45
CA GLY A 171 -19.41 2.18 20.50
C GLY A 171 -19.87 2.51 21.92
N SER A 172 -20.18 1.50 22.73
CA SER A 172 -20.39 1.67 24.16
C SER A 172 -19.11 2.10 24.87
N CYS A 173 -17.96 1.45 24.65
CA CYS A 173 -16.70 1.85 25.31
C CYS A 173 -16.31 3.31 25.05
N ILE A 174 -16.47 3.80 23.82
CA ILE A 174 -16.13 5.19 23.44
C ILE A 174 -17.26 6.20 23.71
N ASN A 175 -18.34 5.77 24.36
CA ASN A 175 -19.52 6.59 24.65
C ASN A 175 -20.21 7.16 23.40
N GLN A 176 -20.08 6.50 22.25
CA GLN A 176 -20.90 6.75 21.06
C GLN A 176 -22.33 6.23 21.29
N TYR A 177 -22.44 5.15 22.06
CA TYR A 177 -23.70 4.59 22.54
C TYR A 177 -23.65 4.54 24.06
N LYS A 178 -24.79 4.81 24.71
CA LYS A 178 -24.91 4.76 26.17
C LYS A 178 -24.62 3.35 26.69
N GLN A 179 -25.14 2.35 26.00
CA GLN A 179 -25.02 0.92 26.29
C GLN A 179 -24.97 0.09 25.00
N SER A 180 -24.64 -1.19 25.11
CA SER A 180 -24.81 -2.16 24.02
C SER A 180 -25.67 -3.32 24.51
N SER A 181 -26.85 -3.48 23.89
CA SER A 181 -27.94 -4.30 24.44
C SER A 181 -28.25 -3.85 25.88
N ASP A 182 -28.03 -4.71 26.85
CA ASP A 182 -28.38 -4.53 28.26
C ASP A 182 -27.13 -4.41 29.15
N PHE A 183 -26.00 -4.01 28.56
CA PHE A 183 -24.71 -3.93 29.25
C PHE A 183 -23.99 -2.61 28.99
N ILE A 184 -23.27 -2.16 30.02
CA ILE A 184 -22.32 -1.06 29.93
C ILE A 184 -20.94 -1.65 29.68
N TRP A 185 -20.27 -1.16 28.64
CA TRP A 185 -18.93 -1.60 28.28
C TRP A 185 -17.95 -0.45 28.43
N LEU A 186 -16.82 -0.72 29.08
CA LEU A 186 -15.74 0.24 29.31
C LEU A 186 -14.40 -0.38 28.91
N TYR A 187 -13.47 0.44 28.40
CA TYR A 187 -12.08 -0.01 28.34
C TYR A 187 -11.49 -0.07 29.75
N LYS A 188 -10.70 -1.10 30.01
CA LYS A 188 -10.03 -1.27 31.31
C LYS A 188 -9.14 -0.08 31.66
N ASP A 189 -8.44 0.47 30.67
CA ASP A 189 -7.55 1.62 30.85
C ASP A 189 -8.31 2.92 31.18
N ASP A 190 -9.55 3.03 30.73
CA ASP A 190 -10.41 4.21 30.96
C ASP A 190 -11.26 4.06 32.24
N PHE A 191 -11.17 2.91 32.93
CA PHE A 191 -12.03 2.60 34.07
C PHE A 191 -11.64 3.38 35.33
N ASN A 192 -12.64 3.98 35.97
CA ASN A 192 -12.64 4.36 37.37
C ASN A 192 -14.09 4.38 37.90
N GLU A 193 -14.25 4.34 39.22
CA GLU A 193 -15.56 4.27 39.89
C GLU A 193 -16.48 5.45 39.56
N GLU A 194 -15.92 6.66 39.42
CA GLU A 194 -16.70 7.85 39.07
C GLU A 194 -17.21 7.78 37.62
N TYR A 195 -16.36 7.30 36.71
CA TYR A 195 -16.70 7.09 35.31
C TYR A 195 -17.77 6.00 35.14
N LEU A 196 -17.68 4.90 35.90
CA LEU A 196 -18.74 3.88 35.90
C LEU A 196 -20.08 4.46 36.35
N LYS A 197 -20.10 5.25 37.44
CA LYS A 197 -21.32 5.91 37.93
C LYS A 197 -21.94 6.83 36.88
N LEU A 198 -21.13 7.65 36.21
CA LEU A 198 -21.57 8.50 35.11
C LEU A 198 -22.21 7.67 33.98
N ARG A 199 -21.58 6.56 33.62
CA ARG A 199 -22.06 5.69 32.53
C ARG A 199 -23.37 4.99 32.87
N ILE A 200 -23.57 4.61 34.13
CA ILE A 200 -24.85 4.07 34.64
C ILE A 200 -25.95 5.13 34.57
N GLU A 201 -25.65 6.36 34.97
CA GLU A 201 -26.62 7.47 34.91
C GLU A 201 -27.04 7.79 33.48
N LEU A 202 -26.08 7.87 32.55
CA LEU A 202 -26.34 8.06 31.12
C LEU A 202 -27.18 6.94 30.50
N ALA A 203 -27.04 5.70 30.98
CA ALA A 203 -27.82 4.56 30.50
C ALA A 203 -29.29 4.59 30.94
N LYS A 204 -29.61 5.25 32.07
CA LYS A 204 -30.98 5.43 32.57
C LYS A 204 -31.78 6.46 31.78
N GLU A 205 -31.09 7.44 31.19
CA GLU A 205 -31.74 8.45 30.38
C GLU A 205 -32.42 7.82 29.16
N PRO A 206 -33.69 8.13 28.87
CA PRO A 206 -34.38 7.58 27.71
C PRO A 206 -33.59 7.87 26.45
N THR A 207 -33.21 6.81 25.75
CA THR A 207 -32.64 6.90 24.42
C THR A 207 -33.68 7.54 23.52
N ASN A 208 -33.49 8.82 23.19
CA ASN A 208 -34.33 9.53 22.25
C ASN A 208 -34.05 8.97 20.85
N TYR A 209 -34.67 7.83 20.52
CA TYR A 209 -34.70 7.25 19.18
C TYR A 209 -35.64 8.02 18.24
N ALA A 210 -36.01 9.26 18.58
CA ALA A 210 -36.38 10.20 17.55
C ALA A 210 -35.21 10.23 16.56
N LYS A 211 -35.44 9.73 15.34
CA LYS A 211 -34.57 9.97 14.19
C LYS A 211 -34.24 11.46 14.20
N GLN A 212 -33.08 11.86 14.72
CA GLN A 212 -32.52 13.13 14.34
C GLN A 212 -32.51 13.11 12.82
N ASP A 213 -33.07 14.14 12.21
CA ASP A 213 -33.12 14.25 10.77
C ASP A 213 -31.67 14.37 10.26
N THR A 214 -31.04 13.22 10.04
CA THR A 214 -29.65 13.09 9.56
C THR A 214 -29.54 13.48 8.09
N ALA A 215 -30.66 13.84 7.47
CA ALA A 215 -30.69 14.37 6.12
C ALA A 215 -29.88 15.67 6.07
N LYS A 216 -28.72 15.59 5.42
CA LYS A 216 -27.91 16.76 5.15
C LYS A 216 -28.58 17.57 4.05
N ARG A 217 -28.86 18.83 4.35
CA ARG A 217 -29.37 19.82 3.41
C ARG A 217 -28.38 20.02 2.26
N VAL A 218 -28.91 20.26 1.06
CA VAL A 218 -28.13 20.34 -0.19
C VAL A 218 -28.44 21.64 -0.88
N VAL A 219 -27.41 22.41 -1.22
CA VAL A 219 -27.51 23.63 -2.01
C VAL A 219 -27.21 23.32 -3.47
N GLN A 220 -28.10 23.76 -4.37
CA GLN A 220 -27.90 23.78 -5.81
C GLN A 220 -27.39 25.15 -6.23
N LEU A 221 -26.29 25.17 -6.98
CA LEU A 221 -25.70 26.34 -7.60
C LEU A 221 -25.72 26.18 -9.12
N ASN A 222 -25.74 27.30 -9.84
CA ASN A 222 -25.52 27.31 -11.29
C ASN A 222 -24.01 27.17 -11.63
N LEU A 223 -23.68 27.11 -12.91
CA LEU A 223 -22.28 26.98 -13.37
C LEU A 223 -21.39 28.17 -13.01
N SER A 224 -21.97 29.35 -12.77
CA SER A 224 -21.27 30.52 -12.25
C SER A 224 -21.18 30.54 -10.71
N LEU A 225 -21.52 29.41 -10.06
CA LEU A 225 -21.55 29.23 -8.60
C LEU A 225 -22.49 30.19 -7.86
N LYS A 226 -23.50 30.73 -8.55
CA LYS A 226 -24.57 31.50 -7.90
C LYS A 226 -25.61 30.56 -7.33
N TYR A 227 -26.10 30.91 -6.15
CA TYR A 227 -27.18 30.19 -5.47
C TYR A 227 -28.42 30.06 -6.35
N VAL A 228 -29.00 28.85 -6.37
CA VAL A 228 -30.29 28.58 -7.02
C VAL A 228 -31.34 28.23 -5.97
N ARG A 229 -31.08 27.21 -5.15
CA ARG A 229 -31.99 26.77 -4.07
C ARG A 229 -31.33 25.81 -3.08
N THR A 230 -31.98 25.58 -1.96
CA THR A 230 -31.63 24.55 -0.97
C THR A 230 -32.72 23.48 -0.87
N PHE A 231 -32.31 22.23 -0.72
CA PHE A 231 -33.14 21.06 -0.45
C PHE A 231 -32.87 20.55 0.97
N ASN A 232 -33.87 19.94 1.59
CA ASN A 232 -33.75 19.31 2.91
C ASN A 232 -32.90 18.04 2.87
N SER A 233 -32.84 17.35 1.72
CA SER A 233 -32.03 16.13 1.56
C SER A 233 -31.65 15.85 0.11
N ILE A 234 -30.65 14.98 -0.11
CA ILE A 234 -30.33 14.45 -1.45
C ILE A 234 -31.52 13.70 -2.05
N TYR A 235 -32.31 12.99 -1.22
CA TYR A 235 -33.48 12.26 -1.69
C TYR A 235 -34.54 13.21 -2.24
N GLU A 236 -34.81 14.30 -1.52
CA GLU A 236 -35.71 15.35 -1.98
C GLU A 236 -35.16 16.03 -3.25
N THR A 237 -33.85 16.31 -3.30
CA THR A 237 -33.21 16.82 -4.52
C THR A 237 -33.48 15.90 -5.70
N SER A 238 -33.29 14.59 -5.53
CA SER A 238 -33.53 13.60 -6.59
C SER A 238 -35.01 13.57 -7.03
N LYS A 239 -35.95 13.58 -6.07
CA LYS A 239 -37.39 13.59 -6.35
C LYS A 239 -37.84 14.83 -7.13
N ILE A 240 -37.31 16.00 -6.80
CA ILE A 240 -37.69 17.28 -7.43
C ILE A 240 -36.98 17.49 -8.77
N THR A 241 -35.68 17.15 -8.85
CA THR A 241 -34.88 17.39 -10.07
C THR A 241 -34.95 16.24 -11.08
N GLY A 242 -35.37 15.05 -10.65
CA GLY A 242 -35.28 13.82 -11.44
C GLY A 242 -33.84 13.29 -11.59
N PHE A 243 -32.86 13.88 -10.91
CA PHE A 243 -31.46 13.46 -11.02
C PHE A 243 -31.18 12.27 -10.11
N ASP A 244 -30.29 11.38 -10.57
CA ASP A 244 -29.87 10.22 -9.80
C ASP A 244 -29.16 10.62 -8.49
N ILE A 245 -29.55 9.97 -7.40
CA ILE A 245 -29.02 10.18 -6.04
C ILE A 245 -27.49 10.04 -6.02
N SER A 246 -26.95 9.05 -6.74
CA SER A 246 -25.51 8.78 -6.75
C SER A 246 -24.73 9.92 -7.42
N SER A 247 -25.30 10.50 -8.48
CA SER A 247 -24.75 11.64 -9.21
C SER A 247 -24.75 12.91 -8.36
N ILE A 248 -25.85 13.21 -7.68
CA ILE A 248 -25.96 14.34 -6.74
C ILE A 248 -24.95 14.17 -5.58
N CYS A 249 -24.92 12.99 -4.96
CA CYS A 249 -24.03 12.68 -3.84
C CYS A 249 -22.54 12.79 -4.22
N SER A 250 -22.17 12.34 -5.42
CA SER A 250 -20.81 12.47 -5.95
C SER A 250 -20.42 13.94 -6.17
N CYS A 251 -21.37 14.76 -6.60
CA CYS A 251 -21.19 16.20 -6.75
C CYS A 251 -20.99 16.88 -5.39
N CYS A 252 -21.85 16.60 -4.39
CA CYS A 252 -21.70 17.14 -3.02
C CYS A 252 -20.38 16.75 -2.35
N LYS A 253 -19.88 15.53 -2.63
CA LYS A 253 -18.58 15.06 -2.12
C LYS A 253 -17.38 15.63 -2.88
N GLY A 254 -17.59 16.44 -3.92
CA GLY A 254 -16.53 17.00 -4.76
C GLY A 254 -15.81 15.97 -5.63
N LYS A 255 -16.41 14.80 -5.88
CA LYS A 255 -15.84 13.79 -6.80
C LYS A 255 -16.03 14.17 -8.26
N VAL A 256 -17.13 14.87 -8.55
CA VAL A 256 -17.45 15.44 -9.87
C VAL A 256 -17.74 16.93 -9.71
N LYS A 257 -17.38 17.75 -10.71
CA LYS A 257 -17.60 19.20 -10.67
C LYS A 257 -19.08 19.58 -10.75
N THR A 258 -19.83 18.86 -11.58
CA THR A 258 -21.25 19.15 -11.84
C THR A 258 -22.06 17.86 -11.92
N CYS A 259 -23.34 17.96 -11.63
CA CYS A 259 -24.36 16.97 -11.93
C CYS A 259 -25.38 17.63 -12.86
N LYS A 260 -25.47 17.14 -14.11
CA LYS A 260 -26.46 17.57 -15.11
C LYS A 260 -26.53 19.11 -15.28
N GLY A 261 -25.38 19.77 -15.32
CA GLY A 261 -25.28 21.22 -15.53
C GLY A 261 -25.41 22.09 -14.29
N TYR A 262 -25.51 21.50 -13.09
CA TYR A 262 -25.55 22.20 -11.81
C TYR A 262 -24.44 21.74 -10.88
N VAL A 263 -24.09 22.57 -9.90
CA VAL A 263 -23.19 22.19 -8.80
C VAL A 263 -24.04 21.95 -7.56
N PHE A 264 -23.91 20.77 -6.95
CA PHE A 264 -24.57 20.45 -5.69
C PHE A 264 -23.52 20.34 -4.59
N VAL A 265 -23.78 20.97 -3.45
CA VAL A 265 -22.92 20.92 -2.26
C VAL A 265 -23.76 20.78 -1.00
N TYR A 266 -23.19 20.22 0.06
CA TYR A 266 -23.88 20.22 1.35
C TYR A 266 -23.98 21.65 1.87
N GLU A 267 -25.10 22.00 2.51
CA GLU A 267 -25.32 23.34 3.05
C GLU A 267 -24.23 23.72 4.05
N SER A 268 -23.76 22.77 4.87
CA SER A 268 -22.61 22.98 5.77
C SER A 268 -21.34 23.41 5.03
N ASP A 269 -21.08 22.85 3.85
CA ASP A 269 -19.91 23.21 3.02
C ASP A 269 -20.12 24.54 2.30
N TYR A 270 -21.35 24.86 1.90
CA TYR A 270 -21.70 26.13 1.28
C TYR A 270 -21.51 27.30 2.25
N LEU A 271 -22.02 27.16 3.48
CA LEU A 271 -21.96 28.20 4.52
C LEU A 271 -20.54 28.59 4.91
N ILE A 272 -19.61 27.62 4.91
CA ILE A 272 -18.19 27.87 5.22
C ILE A 272 -17.34 28.20 3.98
N GLY A 273 -17.95 28.39 2.82
CA GLY A 273 -17.23 28.72 1.57
C GLY A 273 -16.44 27.56 0.93
N ASN A 274 -16.60 26.32 1.43
CA ASN A 274 -15.85 25.13 1.01
C ASN A 274 -16.47 24.41 -0.21
N TYR A 275 -17.08 25.17 -1.12
CA TYR A 275 -17.72 24.65 -2.34
C TYR A 275 -16.90 24.89 -3.62
N ARG A 276 -15.78 25.60 -3.53
CA ARG A 276 -14.79 25.80 -4.62
C ARG A 276 -13.68 24.74 -4.53
N ARG A 277 -14.02 23.47 -4.78
CA ARG A 277 -13.04 22.38 -4.71
C ARG A 277 -12.38 22.11 -6.06
N ASP A 278 -11.06 22.18 -6.12
CA ASP A 278 -10.28 21.70 -7.27
C ASP A 278 -10.30 20.17 -7.31
N VAL A 279 -11.06 19.63 -8.27
CA VAL A 279 -11.02 18.18 -8.53
C VAL A 279 -9.70 17.85 -9.21
N LYS A 280 -8.73 17.31 -8.44
CA LYS A 280 -7.51 16.70 -9.00
C LYS A 280 -7.92 15.46 -9.82
N HIS A 281 -8.14 15.63 -11.12
CA HIS A 281 -8.25 14.48 -12.01
C HIS A 281 -6.87 13.85 -12.16
N LYS A 282 -6.67 12.67 -11.57
CA LYS A 282 -5.65 11.75 -12.11
C LYS A 282 -6.11 11.38 -13.51
N THR A 283 -5.32 11.75 -14.51
CA THR A 283 -5.62 11.37 -15.89
C THR A 283 -5.57 9.83 -15.96
N THR A 284 -6.69 9.21 -16.31
CA THR A 284 -6.76 7.77 -16.58
C THR A 284 -6.37 7.45 -18.03
N ALA A 285 -5.94 8.48 -18.78
CA ALA A 285 -5.46 8.34 -20.14
C ALA A 285 -4.25 7.41 -20.16
N LYS A 286 -4.41 6.26 -20.82
CA LYS A 286 -3.32 5.33 -21.08
C LYS A 286 -2.77 5.64 -22.46
N LYS A 287 -1.44 5.77 -22.55
CA LYS A 287 -0.76 5.88 -23.84
C LYS A 287 -1.06 4.64 -24.69
N VAL A 288 -1.29 4.86 -25.96
CA VAL A 288 -1.50 3.79 -26.95
C VAL A 288 -0.51 3.89 -28.08
N VAL A 289 -0.18 2.74 -28.63
CA VAL A 289 0.72 2.62 -29.78
C VAL A 289 -0.01 2.03 -30.96
N ARG A 290 0.27 2.58 -32.14
CA ARG A 290 -0.15 2.05 -33.43
C ARG A 290 0.98 1.19 -33.97
N ILE A 291 0.66 -0.04 -34.35
CA ILE A 291 1.62 -1.08 -34.69
C ILE A 291 1.30 -1.61 -36.09
N ASN A 292 2.34 -1.85 -36.88
CA ASN A 292 2.22 -2.51 -38.17
C ASN A 292 1.80 -3.98 -37.95
N PRO A 293 0.65 -4.41 -38.51
CA PRO A 293 0.14 -5.76 -38.26
C PRO A 293 1.01 -6.89 -38.85
N LEU A 294 1.88 -6.60 -39.83
CA LEU A 294 2.70 -7.61 -40.51
C LEU A 294 3.99 -7.93 -39.77
N ASN A 295 4.69 -6.92 -39.26
CA ASN A 295 6.01 -7.06 -38.63
C ASN A 295 6.02 -6.69 -37.12
N ASN A 296 4.88 -6.28 -36.56
CA ASN A 296 4.73 -5.81 -35.18
C ASN A 296 5.69 -4.65 -34.80
N GLU A 297 6.12 -3.86 -35.78
CA GLU A 297 6.90 -2.66 -35.53
C GLU A 297 6.01 -1.49 -35.10
N LEU A 298 6.56 -0.67 -34.19
CA LEU A 298 5.91 0.55 -33.74
C LEU A 298 5.86 1.55 -34.90
N ILE A 299 4.66 2.05 -35.20
CA ILE A 299 4.47 3.14 -36.18
C ILE A 299 4.38 4.47 -35.45
N ASP A 300 3.43 4.60 -34.50
CA ASP A 300 3.17 5.85 -33.77
C ASP A 300 2.81 5.60 -32.32
N MET A 301 2.92 6.65 -31.49
CA MET A 301 2.50 6.68 -30.10
C MET A 301 1.60 7.88 -29.84
N PHE A 302 0.57 7.67 -29.03
CA PHE A 302 -0.40 8.69 -28.61
C PHE A 302 -0.49 8.67 -27.09
N GLU A 303 -0.67 9.85 -26.49
CA GLU A 303 -0.90 10.03 -25.06
C GLU A 303 -2.26 9.42 -24.64
N SER A 304 -3.20 9.28 -25.58
CA SER A 304 -4.48 8.61 -25.33
C SER A 304 -5.13 8.01 -26.57
N VAL A 305 -6.11 7.12 -26.36
CA VAL A 305 -6.96 6.60 -27.44
C VAL A 305 -7.75 7.72 -28.13
N LYS A 306 -8.09 8.78 -27.40
CA LYS A 306 -8.88 9.91 -27.93
C LYS A 306 -8.05 10.74 -28.92
N GLU A 307 -6.78 10.94 -28.62
CA GLU A 307 -5.84 11.58 -29.54
C GLU A 307 -5.68 10.78 -30.84
N ALA A 308 -5.61 9.45 -30.75
CA ALA A 308 -5.59 8.58 -31.92
C ALA A 308 -6.89 8.64 -32.73
N GLU A 309 -8.05 8.76 -32.06
CA GLU A 309 -9.35 8.93 -32.69
C GLU A 309 -9.41 10.25 -33.48
N GLU A 310 -9.01 11.37 -32.87
CA GLU A 310 -9.00 12.68 -33.51
C GLU A 310 -8.08 12.72 -34.74
N LYS A 311 -6.94 12.03 -34.68
CA LYS A 311 -5.96 12.03 -35.79
C LYS A 311 -6.39 11.16 -36.98
N PHE A 312 -7.04 10.02 -36.74
CA PHE A 312 -7.33 9.05 -37.80
C PHE A 312 -8.83 8.86 -38.08
N ASN A 313 -9.69 9.59 -37.36
CA ASN A 313 -11.14 9.46 -37.43
C ASN A 313 -11.61 8.00 -37.21
N ILE A 314 -10.97 7.30 -36.28
CA ILE A 314 -11.28 5.92 -35.90
C ILE A 314 -11.88 5.94 -34.50
N SER A 315 -13.05 5.31 -34.32
CA SER A 315 -13.71 5.24 -33.02
C SER A 315 -12.77 4.78 -31.90
N SER A 316 -12.68 5.57 -30.82
CA SER A 316 -11.90 5.21 -29.62
C SER A 316 -12.35 3.89 -28.99
N GLY A 317 -13.62 3.53 -29.14
CA GLY A 317 -14.15 2.23 -28.73
C GLY A 317 -13.53 1.07 -29.53
N SER A 318 -13.34 1.24 -30.83
CA SER A 318 -12.72 0.25 -31.72
C SER A 318 -11.23 0.07 -31.41
N ILE A 319 -10.50 1.17 -31.23
CA ILE A 319 -9.08 1.13 -30.83
C ILE A 319 -8.94 0.41 -29.48
N SER A 320 -9.79 0.73 -28.51
CA SER A 320 -9.79 0.07 -27.20
C SER A 320 -10.09 -1.42 -27.28
N ARG A 321 -11.00 -1.85 -28.16
CA ARG A 321 -11.29 -3.29 -28.37
C ARG A 321 -10.07 -4.02 -28.94
N VAL A 322 -9.30 -3.38 -29.83
CA VAL A 322 -8.06 -3.95 -30.36
C VAL A 322 -7.00 -4.05 -29.25
N CYS A 323 -6.79 -3.00 -28.45
CA CYS A 323 -5.85 -3.04 -27.33
C CYS A 323 -6.18 -4.13 -26.28
N ASN A 324 -7.46 -4.47 -26.12
CA ASN A 324 -7.93 -5.52 -25.20
C ASN A 324 -8.08 -6.89 -25.88
N ASN A 325 -7.50 -7.10 -27.07
CA ASN A 325 -7.55 -8.34 -27.84
C ASN A 325 -8.97 -8.84 -28.18
N LYS A 326 -9.97 -7.95 -28.18
CA LYS A 326 -11.35 -8.26 -28.61
C LYS A 326 -11.53 -8.09 -30.12
N MET A 327 -10.61 -7.40 -30.78
CA MET A 327 -10.55 -7.23 -32.23
C MET A 327 -9.10 -7.34 -32.69
N LYS A 328 -8.85 -7.84 -33.90
CA LYS A 328 -7.49 -8.03 -34.42
C LYS A 328 -6.85 -6.71 -34.87
N THR A 329 -7.60 -5.88 -35.59
CA THR A 329 -7.15 -4.60 -36.14
C THR A 329 -8.29 -3.59 -36.20
N THR A 330 -7.96 -2.30 -36.29
CA THR A 330 -8.90 -1.24 -36.66
C THR A 330 -8.18 -0.15 -37.46
N GLY A 331 -8.86 0.39 -38.48
CA GLY A 331 -8.25 1.31 -39.46
C GLY A 331 -7.05 0.72 -40.21
N GLY A 332 -6.99 -0.61 -40.35
CA GLY A 332 -5.86 -1.31 -40.98
C GLY A 332 -4.65 -1.57 -40.08
N TYR A 333 -4.67 -1.12 -38.82
CA TYR A 333 -3.52 -1.23 -37.90
C TYR A 333 -3.84 -2.06 -36.66
N LYS A 334 -2.79 -2.60 -36.04
CA LYS A 334 -2.85 -3.18 -34.70
C LYS A 334 -2.63 -2.08 -33.66
N TRP A 335 -3.30 -2.18 -32.52
CA TRP A 335 -3.21 -1.19 -31.45
C TRP A 335 -2.93 -1.89 -30.12
N MET A 336 -2.07 -1.31 -29.31
CA MET A 336 -1.77 -1.81 -27.96
C MET A 336 -1.64 -0.67 -26.98
N TYR A 337 -1.89 -0.92 -25.69
CA TYR A 337 -1.44 0.02 -24.67
C TYR A 337 0.09 0.00 -24.60
N TYR A 338 0.71 1.17 -24.42
CA TYR A 338 2.17 1.31 -24.47
C TYR A 338 2.89 0.35 -23.51
N ASN A 339 2.39 0.20 -22.29
CA ASN A 339 2.97 -0.71 -21.30
C ASN A 339 2.94 -2.18 -21.76
N ASP A 340 1.87 -2.59 -22.44
CA ASP A 340 1.74 -3.96 -22.95
C ASP A 340 2.70 -4.20 -24.11
N TYR A 341 2.91 -3.19 -24.97
CA TYR A 341 3.90 -3.25 -26.06
C TYR A 341 5.35 -3.34 -25.56
N ILE A 342 5.71 -2.58 -24.52
CA ILE A 342 7.05 -2.67 -23.93
C ILE A 342 7.29 -4.06 -23.31
N ASN A 343 6.26 -4.64 -22.68
CA ASN A 343 6.36 -5.97 -22.08
C ASN A 343 6.57 -7.07 -23.12
N THR A 344 5.95 -6.97 -24.30
CA THR A 344 6.18 -7.97 -25.37
C THR A 344 7.60 -7.90 -25.91
N LYS A 345 8.21 -6.72 -26.01
CA LYS A 345 9.62 -6.57 -26.45
C LYS A 345 10.64 -7.08 -25.42
N LYS A 346 10.33 -7.02 -24.12
CA LYS A 346 11.18 -7.58 -23.07
C LYS A 346 11.20 -9.11 -23.05
N GLY A 347 10.11 -9.77 -23.44
CA GLY A 347 10.03 -11.23 -23.52
C GLY A 347 10.66 -11.85 -24.77
N SER A 348 10.97 -11.05 -25.80
CA SER A 348 11.61 -11.50 -27.04
C SER A 348 13.15 -11.37 -27.03
N ALA A 349 13.73 -10.94 -25.91
CA ALA A 349 15.18 -10.75 -25.74
C ALA A 349 15.81 -11.74 -24.73
N SER A 350 15.11 -12.84 -24.43
CA SER A 350 15.53 -13.89 -23.49
C SER A 350 15.77 -15.21 -24.18
#